data_AF-A0A6C0LJH0-F1
#
_entry.id   AF-A0A6C0LJH0-F1
#
_cell.length_a   1.000
_cell.length_b   1.000
_cell.length_c   1.000
_cell.angle_alpha   90.00
_cell.angle_beta   90.00
_cell.angle_gamma   90.00
#
_symmetry.space_group_name_H-M   'P 1'
#
loop_
_entity.id
_entity.type
_entity.pdbx_description
1 polymer ?
#
loop_
_entity_poly.entity_id
_entity_poly.type
_entity_poly.pdbx_seq_one_letter_code
_entity_poly.pdbx_strand_id
1 'polypeptide(L)' 'MSNPNTFNGDLKQTEIGIAYLYQTYSPYVYSTNIFNPEYSVMCIFCSSNDTTSLTADGSFKNCKTCKKHFRAKILEKQK' A
#
# COMPACT_ATOMS: atom_id res chain seq x y z
N MET A 1 26.24 -26.28 -31.73
CA MET A 1 24.98 -25.58 -31.41
C MET A 1 25.02 -25.24 -29.92
N SER A 2 25.27 -23.97 -29.59
CA SER A 2 25.45 -23.48 -28.22
C SER A 2 24.11 -22.96 -27.71
N ASN A 3 23.59 -23.51 -26.62
CA ASN A 3 22.31 -23.11 -26.05
C ASN A 3 22.50 -21.81 -25.24
N PRO A 4 21.84 -20.68 -25.57
CA PRO A 4 22.10 -19.37 -24.94
C PRO A 4 21.53 -19.21 -23.52
N ASN A 5 20.92 -20.26 -22.96
CA ASN A 5 20.17 -20.19 -21.70
C ASN A 5 20.92 -20.74 -20.47
N THR A 6 22.22 -20.99 -20.57
CA THR A 6 23.01 -21.43 -19.41
C THR A 6 23.52 -20.21 -18.65
N PHE A 7 22.92 -19.94 -17.49
CA PHE A 7 23.39 -18.91 -16.56
C PHE A 7 24.76 -19.33 -16.00
N ASN A 8 25.83 -18.94 -16.69
CA ASN A 8 27.23 -19.24 -16.35
C ASN A 8 27.86 -18.20 -15.41
N GLY A 9 27.05 -17.43 -14.68
CA GLY A 9 27.54 -16.45 -13.72
C GLY A 9 27.58 -17.04 -12.32
N ASP A 10 28.73 -17.01 -11.65
CA ASP A 10 28.81 -17.20 -10.21
C ASP A 10 28.01 -16.08 -9.53
N LEU A 11 26.79 -16.40 -9.12
CA LEU A 11 25.96 -15.47 -8.36
C LEU A 11 26.58 -15.35 -6.96
N LYS A 12 27.07 -14.16 -6.62
CA LYS A 12 27.56 -13.89 -5.26
C LYS A 12 26.42 -14.11 -4.28
N GLN A 13 26.63 -15.01 -3.33
CA GLN A 13 25.67 -15.29 -2.28
C GLN A 13 25.49 -14.03 -1.42
N THR A 14 24.29 -13.48 -1.46
CA THR A 14 23.86 -12.41 -0.55
C THR A 14 23.84 -12.98 0.87
N GLU A 15 24.53 -12.36 1.82
CA GLU A 15 24.54 -12.76 3.23
C GLU A 15 23.10 -12.81 3.80
N ILE A 16 22.86 -13.69 4.77
CA ILE A 16 21.50 -13.92 5.30
C ILE A 16 20.89 -12.64 5.92
N GLY A 17 21.73 -11.69 6.36
CA GLY A 17 21.29 -10.44 6.98
C GLY A 17 20.95 -9.29 6.03
N ILE A 18 21.38 -9.32 4.75
CA ILE A 18 21.25 -8.13 3.88
C ILE A 18 19.79 -7.84 3.53
N ALA A 19 18.92 -8.84 3.48
CA ALA A 19 17.48 -8.66 3.28
C ALA A 19 16.82 -7.76 4.35
N TYR A 20 17.36 -7.79 5.58
CA TYR A 20 16.90 -6.95 6.69
C TYR A 20 17.55 -5.57 6.71
N LEU A 21 18.68 -5.38 6.03
CA LEU A 21 19.31 -4.07 5.85
C LEU A 21 18.52 -3.19 4.87
N TYR A 22 17.81 -3.77 3.91
CA TYR A 22 16.92 -3.04 3.01
C TYR A 22 15.59 -2.60 3.64
N GLN A 23 15.30 -2.99 4.88
CA GLN A 23 14.10 -2.53 5.60
C GLN A 23 14.22 -1.12 6.21
N THR A 24 15.42 -0.54 6.29
CA THR A 24 15.64 0.71 7.05
C THR A 24 15.81 1.98 6.20
N TYR A 25 15.89 1.88 4.87
CA TYR A 25 15.89 3.04 3.97
C TYR A 25 14.66 3.07 3.06
N SER A 26 13.48 2.98 3.67
CA SER A 26 12.30 3.62 3.08
C SER A 26 12.16 5.00 3.74
N PRO A 27 12.34 6.12 3.00
CA PRO A 27 12.11 7.46 3.55
C PRO A 27 10.67 7.66 4.07
N TYR A 28 9.76 6.70 3.84
CA TYR A 28 8.41 6.68 4.38
C TYR A 28 8.28 6.07 5.77
N VAL A 29 9.27 5.32 6.27
CA VAL A 29 9.15 4.57 7.53
C VAL A 29 9.74 5.32 8.73
N TYR A 30 10.67 6.26 8.51
CA TYR A 30 11.44 6.89 9.59
C TYR A 30 11.24 8.41 9.75
N SER A 31 10.18 9.01 9.18
CA SER A 31 9.70 10.32 9.65
C SER A 31 8.61 10.09 10.69
N THR A 32 8.94 10.32 11.94
CA THR A 32 8.09 10.22 13.13
C THR A 32 6.83 11.09 13.05
N ASN A 33 5.80 10.54 12.41
CA ASN A 33 4.40 10.70 12.78
C ASN A 33 3.75 9.38 12.39
N ILE A 34 3.20 8.65 13.35
CA ILE A 34 2.23 7.58 13.04
C ILE A 34 1.10 8.31 12.30
N PHE A 35 1.20 8.33 10.97
CA PHE A 35 0.24 8.97 10.11
C PHE A 35 -1.02 8.15 10.33
N ASN A 36 -1.98 8.67 11.10
CA ASN A 36 -3.33 8.13 11.12
C ASN A 36 -3.94 8.61 9.81
N PRO A 37 -3.95 7.79 8.74
CA PRO A 37 -4.46 8.24 7.45
C PRO A 37 -5.94 8.60 7.62
N GLU A 38 -6.29 9.83 7.27
CA GLU A 38 -7.68 10.19 7.14
C GLU A 38 -8.18 9.63 5.81
N TYR A 39 -9.30 8.90 5.84
CA TYR A 39 -9.86 8.27 4.64
C TYR A 39 -11.07 9.06 4.16
N SER A 40 -11.15 9.29 2.84
CA SER A 40 -12.29 9.96 2.22
C SER A 40 -13.60 9.19 2.47
N VAL A 41 -14.66 9.91 2.80
CA VAL A 41 -16.03 9.38 2.94
C VAL A 41 -16.75 9.20 1.61
N MET A 42 -16.19 9.73 0.52
CA MET A 42 -16.82 9.73 -0.80
C MET A 42 -16.63 8.40 -1.52
N CYS A 43 -17.72 7.86 -2.08
CA CYS A 43 -17.68 6.65 -2.89
C CYS A 43 -16.96 6.89 -4.23
N ILE A 44 -15.99 6.04 -4.55
CA ILE A 44 -15.21 6.13 -5.80
C ILE A 44 -16.03 5.81 -7.08
N PHE A 45 -17.23 5.24 -6.93
CA PHE A 45 -18.05 4.80 -8.06
C PHE A 45 -19.21 5.74 -8.40
N CYS A 46 -19.84 6.33 -7.38
CA CYS A 46 -21.04 7.16 -7.55
C CYS A 46 -20.92 8.53 -6.88
N SER A 47 -19.76 8.87 -6.32
CA SER A 47 -19.49 10.14 -5.63
C SER A 47 -20.41 10.46 -4.44
N SER A 48 -21.22 9.49 -3.98
CA SER A 48 -22.05 9.64 -2.79
C SER A 48 -21.21 9.62 -1.51
N ASN A 49 -21.57 10.47 -0.54
CA ASN A 49 -20.97 10.49 0.79
C ASN A 49 -21.64 9.52 1.77
N ASP A 50 -22.73 8.86 1.38
CA ASP A 50 -23.42 7.88 2.22
C ASP A 50 -22.69 6.53 2.17
N THR A 51 -21.62 6.44 2.97
CA THR A 51 -20.75 5.27 3.05
C THR A 51 -20.59 4.81 4.50
N THR A 52 -20.24 3.54 4.70
CA THR A 52 -20.02 2.95 6.04
C THR A 52 -18.72 2.16 6.04
N SER A 53 -17.88 2.38 7.05
CA SER A 53 -16.63 1.63 7.20
C SER A 53 -16.91 0.17 7.54
N LEU A 54 -16.22 -0.73 6.85
CA LEU A 54 -16.24 -2.17 7.10
C LEU A 54 -15.06 -2.61 7.98
N THR A 55 -14.03 -1.78 8.09
CA THR A 55 -12.84 -2.00 8.92
C THR A 55 -12.71 -0.88 9.96
N ALA A 56 -12.09 -1.19 11.10
CA ALA A 56 -11.95 -0.24 12.21
C ALA A 56 -11.11 1.02 11.86
N ASP A 57 -10.14 0.86 10.96
CA ASP A 57 -9.30 1.95 10.45
C ASP A 57 -10.00 2.80 9.39
N GLY A 58 -11.12 2.33 8.82
CA GLY A 58 -11.89 3.04 7.80
C GLY A 58 -11.30 3.01 6.39
N SER A 59 -10.29 2.18 6.14
CA SER A 59 -9.67 2.00 4.82
C SER A 59 -10.57 1.27 3.82
N PHE A 60 -11.53 0.49 4.29
CA PHE A 60 -12.48 -0.22 3.45
C PHE A 60 -13.92 0.18 3.80
N LYS A 61 -14.72 0.50 2.78
CA LYS A 61 -16.06 1.08 2.94
C LYS A 61 -17.07 0.41 2.02
N ASN A 62 -18.33 0.40 2.46
CA ASN A 62 -19.50 0.07 1.66
C ASN A 62 -20.28 1.35 1.34
N CYS A 63 -20.65 1.58 0.09
CA CYS A 63 -21.54 2.67 -0.28
C CYS A 63 -23.01 2.25 -0.16
N LYS A 64 -23.80 2.99 0.63
CA LYS A 64 -25.23 2.69 0.78
C LYS A 64 -26.07 3.05 -0.44
N THR A 65 -25.59 3.97 -1.30
CA THR A 65 -26.26 4.37 -2.54
C THR A 65 -26.08 3.32 -3.65
N CYS A 66 -24.84 3.02 -4.03
CA CYS A 66 -24.56 2.10 -5.15
C CYS A 66 -24.28 0.64 -4.71
N LYS A 67 -24.31 0.35 -3.41
CA LYS A 67 -24.11 -0.99 -2.80
C LYS A 67 -22.76 -1.66 -3.14
N LYS A 68 -21.76 -0.89 -3.60
CA LYS A 68 -20.42 -1.40 -3.91
C LYS A 68 -19.48 -1.23 -2.71
N HIS A 69 -18.59 -2.19 -2.54
CA HIS A 69 -17.47 -2.11 -1.61
C HIS A 69 -16.26 -1.50 -2.30
N PHE A 70 -15.48 -0.70 -1.58
CA PHE A 70 -14.29 -0.05 -2.13
C PHE A 70 -13.25 0.27 -1.05
N ARG A 71 -11.99 0.38 -1.48
CA ARG A 71 -10.92 0.94 -0.66
C ARG A 71 -10.99 2.46 -0.71
N ALA A 72 -11.03 3.09 0.45
CA ALA A 72 -11.13 4.54 0.59
C ALA A 72 -9.81 5.21 0.21
N LYS A 73 -9.90 6.38 -0.45
CA LYS A 73 -8.75 7.20 -0.78
C LYS A 73 -8.19 7.84 0.49
N ILE A 74 -6.88 7.79 0.67
CA ILE A 74 -6.19 8.51 1.75
C ILE A 74 -6.22 10.01 1.43
N LEU A 75 -6.67 10.81 2.38
CA LEU A 75 -6.61 12.26 2.36
C LEU A 75 -5.23 12.66 2.90
N GLU A 76 -4.40 13.25 2.04
CA GLU A 76 -3.16 13.85 2.49
C GLU A 76 -3.51 15.13 3.27
N LYS A 77 -3.07 15.20 4.54
CA LYS A 77 -3.12 16.48 5.27
C LYS A 77 -2.19 17.44 4.57
N GLN A 78 -2.75 18.43 3.87
CA GLN A 78 -1.98 19.58 3.41
C GLN A 78 -1.49 20.32 4.66
N LYS A 79 -0.17 20.37 4.79
CA LYS A 79 0.54 21.00 5.91
C LYS A 79 0.70 22.49 5.66
#